data_AF-A0AAV2K3C2-F1
#
_entry.id   AF-A0AAV2K3C2-F1
#
_cell.length_a   1.000
_cell.length_b   1.000
_cell.length_c   1.000
_cell.angle_alpha   90.00
_cell.angle_beta   90.00
_cell.angle_gamma   90.00
#
_symmetry.space_group_name_H-M   'P 1'
#
loop_
_entity.id
_entity.type
_entity.pdbx_description
1 polymer ?
#
loop_
_entity_poly.entity_id
_entity_poly.type
_entity_poly.pdbx_seq_one_letter_code
_entity_poly.pdbx_strand_id
1 'polypeptide(L)'
;MRECISVHVGQAGVQMGNTCWELYCLEHGIQPDGQMPAGQKPGGHDDSFTTFFSETGAKKYVPRAIFVDLEPTVIDEVRTGTYRQLFHPEQLISGKEDAANNYARGHYTIGKEIIDSVLDRIRKLADQCTGLQGFLVFHSFGGAAGEDAFGAGQTFSASVAAARDLRYLLYDVNPPEGFNLRRDVYIRMASLIKTLRKTGDDWVLVLPPWGRLYHWQTPNIHQTQIPWGEFFSLTSLQANVPVVEYEEFISENGGPFIDVVLVLQNYAEGWTDGKWEEKVDERPCIEKLMYSKDKQGFYRGWFWGFEETRARRVTCLSAQGHASIIAPLLQKNITATSVMLDRAETLLHDHYAGKDYWDTRRSMVFAKHLRLIGDDFRKTRLSSTDEKDNTVYNENWKLMKNKLGTAKGGPYLAVHLRRKDFIWGHREDVPSLKGAVKQTRNLMKTHKLDQVFVATDADEGENQELRRLLPEMVRFEPSAEDLDLFKDGGVAIIDQWICAHARFFIGTSVSTFSFRIHEEREILGFDPKTTYNRFCGDKEKDCEQPTHWKVVY
;
A
#
# COMPACT_ATOMS: atom_id res chain seq x y z
N MET A 1 -26.61 30.52 19.32
CA MET A 1 -25.80 29.72 20.26
C MET A 1 -24.69 29.06 19.47
N ARG A 2 -23.55 28.75 20.10
CA ARG A 2 -22.47 27.99 19.45
C ARG A 2 -22.69 26.53 19.84
N GLU A 3 -23.17 25.69 18.93
CA GLU A 3 -23.49 24.28 19.24
C GLU A 3 -22.49 23.34 18.58
N CYS A 4 -22.09 22.27 19.27
CA CYS A 4 -21.20 21.24 18.75
C CYS A 4 -21.83 19.86 18.90
N ILE A 5 -21.56 18.96 17.95
CA ILE A 5 -22.01 17.55 18.01
C ILE A 5 -20.80 16.64 18.23
N SER A 6 -20.83 15.82 19.27
CA SER A 6 -19.78 14.84 19.55
C SER A 6 -20.10 13.49 18.88
N VAL A 7 -19.16 12.93 18.15
CA VAL A 7 -19.30 11.64 17.47
C VAL A 7 -18.22 10.69 18.00
N HIS A 8 -18.64 9.67 18.73
CA HIS A 8 -17.78 8.67 19.36
C HIS A 8 -17.86 7.36 18.57
N VAL A 9 -16.76 6.96 17.95
CA VAL A 9 -16.72 5.83 17.00
C VAL A 9 -15.72 4.76 17.47
N GLY A 10 -16.18 3.52 17.51
CA GLY A 10 -15.40 2.35 17.89
C GLY A 10 -15.08 2.29 19.40
N GLN A 11 -14.54 1.15 19.81
CA GLN A 11 -14.44 0.76 21.22
C GLN A 11 -13.84 1.86 22.13
N ALA A 12 -12.68 2.39 21.74
CA ALA A 12 -12.00 3.44 22.50
C ALA A 12 -12.75 4.78 22.46
N GLY A 13 -13.36 5.14 21.32
CA GLY A 13 -14.16 6.36 21.19
C GLY A 13 -15.36 6.32 22.12
N VAL A 14 -16.07 5.20 22.16
CA VAL A 14 -17.24 4.99 23.03
C VAL A 14 -16.86 5.04 24.51
N GLN A 15 -15.80 4.35 24.91
CA GLN A 15 -15.33 4.34 26.30
C GLN A 15 -14.88 5.73 26.75
N MET A 16 -14.13 6.45 25.92
CA MET A 16 -13.72 7.82 26.21
C MET A 16 -14.94 8.74 26.30
N GLY A 17 -15.90 8.62 25.38
CA GLY A 17 -17.15 9.37 25.45
C GLY A 17 -17.89 9.14 26.77
N ASN A 18 -17.99 7.89 27.21
CA ASN A 18 -18.65 7.54 28.47
C ASN A 18 -18.01 8.26 29.67
N THR A 19 -16.68 8.29 29.75
CA THR A 19 -15.95 9.02 30.80
C THR A 19 -16.02 10.55 30.64
N CYS A 20 -15.92 11.06 29.41
CA CYS A 20 -15.99 12.51 29.16
C CYS A 20 -17.35 13.09 29.54
N TRP A 21 -18.46 12.39 29.25
CA TRP A 21 -19.80 12.88 29.57
C TRP A 21 -20.11 12.84 31.06
N GLU A 22 -19.49 11.97 31.84
CA GLU A 22 -19.50 12.04 33.30
C GLU A 22 -18.91 13.37 33.79
N LEU A 23 -17.75 13.77 33.26
CA LEU A 23 -17.11 15.03 33.63
C LEU A 23 -17.92 16.24 33.17
N TYR A 24 -18.47 16.24 31.95
CA TYR A 24 -19.35 17.32 31.47
C TYR A 24 -20.60 17.47 32.35
N CYS A 25 -21.20 16.37 32.81
CA CYS A 25 -22.34 16.45 33.73
C CYS A 25 -21.94 17.06 35.08
N LEU A 26 -20.80 16.63 35.65
CA LEU A 26 -20.30 17.16 36.92
C LEU A 26 -19.96 18.66 36.84
N GLU A 27 -19.31 19.10 35.76
CA GLU A 27 -18.92 20.49 35.54
C GLU A 27 -20.15 21.41 35.43
N HIS A 28 -21.24 20.92 34.82
CA HIS A 28 -22.46 21.69 34.62
C HIS A 28 -23.56 21.41 35.66
N GLY A 29 -23.29 20.58 36.67
CA GLY A 29 -24.24 20.24 37.72
C GLY A 29 -25.46 19.44 37.24
N ILE A 30 -25.35 18.74 36.12
CA ILE A 30 -26.40 17.89 35.55
C ILE A 30 -26.30 16.50 36.19
N GLN A 31 -27.43 15.96 36.65
CA GLN A 31 -27.48 14.61 37.22
C GLN A 31 -27.37 13.53 36.14
N PRO A 32 -27.01 12.28 36.49
CA PRO A 32 -26.87 11.19 35.52
C PRO A 32 -28.12 10.86 34.68
N ASP A 33 -29.29 11.33 35.10
CA ASP A 33 -30.55 11.18 34.38
C ASP A 33 -30.90 12.38 33.47
N GLY A 34 -30.01 13.38 33.41
CA GLY A 34 -30.16 14.62 32.65
C GLY A 34 -30.95 15.71 33.38
N GLN A 35 -31.30 15.54 34.65
CA GLN A 35 -32.02 16.57 35.43
C GLN A 35 -31.06 17.51 36.18
N MET A 36 -31.50 18.75 36.40
CA MET A 36 -30.81 19.68 37.29
C MET A 36 -31.32 19.53 38.72
N PRO A 37 -30.46 19.60 39.76
CA PRO A 37 -30.87 19.61 41.16
C PRO A 37 -31.88 20.72 41.47
N ALA A 38 -32.92 20.39 42.23
CA ALA A 38 -33.94 21.35 42.63
C ALA A 38 -33.33 22.51 43.44
N GLY A 39 -33.44 23.74 42.93
CA GLY A 39 -32.96 24.96 43.61
C GLY A 39 -31.73 25.62 42.98
N GLN A 40 -31.06 24.99 42.00
CA GLN A 40 -30.07 25.67 41.16
C GLN A 40 -30.76 26.32 39.97
N LYS A 41 -30.60 27.63 39.79
CA LYS A 41 -30.96 28.30 38.54
C LYS A 41 -29.91 27.92 37.48
N PRO A 42 -30.31 27.54 36.25
CA PRO A 42 -29.34 27.43 35.16
C PRO A 42 -28.74 28.83 34.93
N GLY A 43 -27.42 28.94 34.89
CA GLY A 43 -26.75 30.21 34.56
C GLY A 43 -26.31 31.08 35.74
N GLY A 44 -25.57 30.52 36.69
CA GLY A 44 -24.65 31.30 37.51
C GLY A 44 -23.31 31.49 36.75
N HIS A 45 -23.32 32.39 35.74
CA HIS A 45 -22.26 32.64 34.74
C HIS A 45 -22.18 31.62 33.58
N ASP A 46 -22.60 32.08 32.39
CA ASP A 46 -22.48 31.49 31.05
C ASP A 46 -23.45 30.36 30.64
N ASP A 47 -24.25 30.62 29.60
CA ASP A 47 -25.08 29.64 28.84
C ASP A 47 -24.21 28.62 28.06
N SER A 48 -22.97 28.39 28.49
CA SER A 48 -21.93 27.64 27.77
C SER A 48 -22.28 26.15 27.63
N PHE A 49 -23.04 25.56 28.54
CA PHE A 49 -23.45 24.16 28.48
C PHE A 49 -24.44 23.87 27.34
N THR A 50 -25.19 24.87 26.85
CA THR A 50 -26.07 24.74 25.66
C THR A 50 -25.30 24.40 24.39
N THR A 51 -23.97 24.60 24.41
CA THR A 51 -23.04 24.16 23.37
C THR A 51 -23.06 22.65 23.17
N PHE A 52 -23.17 21.90 24.27
CA PHE A 52 -23.01 20.43 24.29
C PHE A 52 -24.33 19.70 24.58
N PHE A 53 -25.29 20.35 25.23
CA PHE A 53 -26.58 19.76 25.59
C PHE A 53 -27.75 20.37 24.81
N SER A 54 -28.79 19.57 24.60
CA SER A 54 -30.11 20.01 24.15
C SER A 54 -31.12 19.87 25.29
N GLU A 55 -31.94 20.90 25.51
CA GLU A 55 -33.03 20.83 26.48
C GLU A 55 -34.28 20.25 25.83
N THR A 56 -34.82 19.19 26.43
CA THR A 56 -36.10 18.60 26.02
C THR A 56 -37.27 19.38 26.64
N GLY A 57 -38.48 19.24 26.07
CA GLY A 57 -39.69 19.88 26.61
C GLY A 57 -40.05 19.48 28.07
N ALA A 58 -39.42 18.43 28.61
CA ALA A 58 -39.54 17.98 29.99
C ALA A 58 -38.46 18.58 30.94
N LYS A 59 -37.73 19.62 30.52
CA LYS A 59 -36.61 20.24 31.26
C LYS A 59 -35.46 19.28 31.60
N LYS A 60 -35.30 18.25 30.76
CA LYS A 60 -34.19 17.31 30.83
C LYS A 60 -33.17 17.67 29.75
N TYR A 61 -31.89 17.64 30.12
CA TYR A 61 -30.78 17.90 29.23
C TYR A 61 -30.24 16.60 28.66
N VAL A 62 -30.19 16.53 27.33
CA VAL A 62 -29.69 15.38 26.57
C VAL A 62 -28.45 15.81 25.79
N PRO A 63 -27.34 15.07 25.87
CA PRO A 63 -26.13 15.34 25.10
C PRO A 63 -26.37 15.42 23.60
N ARG A 64 -25.68 16.34 22.91
CA ARG A 64 -25.57 16.36 21.45
C ARG A 64 -24.45 15.40 21.03
N ALA A 65 -24.65 14.12 21.30
CA ALA A 65 -23.67 13.08 21.04
C ALA A 65 -24.26 11.90 20.27
N ILE A 66 -23.42 11.20 19.52
CA ILE A 66 -23.71 9.90 18.91
C ILE A 66 -22.57 8.95 19.25
N PHE A 67 -22.93 7.73 19.64
CA PHE A 67 -22.02 6.63 19.90
C PHE A 67 -22.28 5.54 18.86
N VAL A 68 -21.21 5.08 18.22
CA VAL A 68 -21.26 4.09 17.16
C VAL A 68 -20.20 3.04 17.40
N ASP A 69 -20.61 1.78 17.43
CA ASP A 69 -19.69 0.64 17.38
C ASP A 69 -20.28 -0.47 16.47
N LEU A 70 -19.42 -1.27 15.86
CA LEU A 70 -19.84 -2.42 15.04
C LEU A 70 -20.14 -3.64 15.92
N GLU A 71 -19.60 -3.68 17.14
CA GLU A 71 -19.88 -4.67 18.17
C GLU A 71 -20.73 -4.06 19.31
N PRO A 72 -21.70 -4.79 19.89
CA PRO A 72 -22.58 -4.23 20.92
C PRO A 72 -21.92 -3.97 22.28
N THR A 73 -20.80 -4.62 22.60
CA THR A 73 -20.26 -4.72 23.98
C THR A 73 -20.12 -3.37 24.69
N VAL A 74 -19.39 -2.42 24.11
CA VAL A 74 -19.17 -1.09 24.75
C VAL A 74 -20.38 -0.18 24.71
N ILE A 75 -21.26 -0.35 23.71
CA ILE A 75 -22.51 0.42 23.64
C ILE A 75 -23.49 -0.09 24.72
N ASP A 76 -23.50 -1.40 24.97
CA ASP A 76 -24.34 -2.00 26.00
C ASP A 76 -23.89 -1.62 27.42
N GLU A 77 -22.59 -1.39 27.63
CA GLU A 77 -22.08 -0.78 28.87
C GLU A 77 -22.68 0.62 29.10
N VAL A 78 -22.80 1.45 28.05
CA VAL A 78 -23.45 2.77 28.17
C VAL A 78 -24.96 2.62 28.41
N ARG A 79 -25.62 1.65 27.76
CA ARG A 79 -27.06 1.37 27.94
C ARG A 79 -27.40 0.84 29.34
N THR A 80 -26.46 0.19 30.01
CA THR A 80 -26.66 -0.41 31.35
C THR A 80 -26.02 0.38 32.48
N GLY A 81 -25.12 1.30 32.16
CA GLY A 81 -24.37 2.12 33.11
C GLY A 81 -25.19 3.21 33.83
N THR A 82 -24.51 3.93 34.72
CA THR A 82 -25.07 4.99 35.58
C THR A 82 -25.76 6.09 34.77
N TYR A 83 -25.21 6.45 33.61
CA TYR A 83 -25.69 7.50 32.72
C TYR A 83 -26.65 6.99 31.62
N ARG A 84 -27.18 5.77 31.73
CA ARG A 84 -28.09 5.17 30.72
C ARG A 84 -29.30 6.03 30.36
N GLN A 85 -29.76 6.86 31.31
CA GLN A 85 -30.90 7.74 31.11
C GLN A 85 -30.50 9.07 30.48
N LEU A 86 -29.22 9.46 30.48
CA LEU A 86 -28.74 10.72 29.92
C LEU A 86 -28.90 10.76 28.39
N PHE A 87 -28.51 9.68 27.71
CA PHE A 87 -28.49 9.60 26.25
C PHE A 87 -29.84 9.16 25.67
N HIS A 88 -30.18 9.68 24.50
CA HIS A 88 -31.35 9.20 23.77
C HIS A 88 -31.02 7.84 23.11
N PRO A 89 -31.92 6.83 23.12
CA PRO A 89 -31.61 5.52 22.55
C PRO A 89 -31.18 5.56 21.07
N GLU A 90 -31.71 6.50 20.29
CA GLU A 90 -31.31 6.71 18.89
C GLU A 90 -29.88 7.25 18.71
N GLN A 91 -29.24 7.73 19.77
CA GLN A 91 -27.83 8.17 19.78
C GLN A 91 -26.87 7.00 20.01
N LEU A 92 -27.35 5.82 20.41
CA LEU A 92 -26.53 4.65 20.74
C LEU A 92 -26.70 3.57 19.67
N ILE A 93 -25.81 3.58 18.68
CA ILE A 93 -25.88 2.72 17.48
C ILE A 93 -24.85 1.59 17.63
N SER A 94 -25.31 0.35 17.48
CA SER A 94 -24.46 -0.86 17.57
C SER A 94 -24.71 -1.77 16.38
N GLY A 95 -23.66 -2.31 15.78
CA GLY A 95 -23.73 -3.40 14.81
C GLY A 95 -23.91 -4.77 15.49
N LYS A 96 -23.69 -5.84 14.72
CA LYS A 96 -23.82 -7.23 15.19
C LYS A 96 -22.49 -7.98 15.26
N GLU A 97 -21.45 -7.46 14.62
CA GLU A 97 -20.17 -8.15 14.39
C GLU A 97 -19.02 -7.15 14.36
N ASP A 98 -17.85 -7.54 14.85
CA ASP A 98 -16.63 -6.70 14.84
C ASP A 98 -15.90 -6.72 13.47
N ALA A 99 -15.20 -5.62 13.18
CA ALA A 99 -14.32 -5.45 12.03
C ALA A 99 -12.98 -6.18 12.18
N ALA A 100 -12.62 -6.69 13.36
CA ALA A 100 -11.39 -7.45 13.63
C ALA A 100 -10.12 -6.71 13.17
N ASN A 101 -10.06 -5.39 13.41
CA ASN A 101 -8.97 -4.51 12.97
C ASN A 101 -8.72 -4.49 11.44
N ASN A 102 -9.70 -4.90 10.63
CA ASN A 102 -9.62 -4.86 9.17
C ASN A 102 -10.44 -3.67 8.63
N TYR A 103 -9.74 -2.68 8.04
CA TYR A 103 -10.39 -1.51 7.46
C TYR A 103 -11.35 -1.88 6.32
N ALA A 104 -10.98 -2.82 5.44
CA ALA A 104 -11.83 -3.21 4.32
C ALA A 104 -13.13 -3.88 4.81
N ARG A 105 -13.03 -4.73 5.85
CA ARG A 105 -14.22 -5.30 6.50
C ARG A 105 -15.08 -4.21 7.14
N GLY A 106 -14.45 -3.32 7.92
CA GLY A 106 -15.14 -2.20 8.55
C GLY A 106 -15.82 -1.26 7.55
N HIS A 107 -15.17 -0.92 6.44
CA HIS A 107 -15.65 0.08 5.50
C HIS A 107 -16.61 -0.49 4.43
N TYR A 108 -16.27 -1.64 3.82
CA TYR A 108 -16.98 -2.12 2.63
C TYR A 108 -18.09 -3.13 2.94
N THR A 109 -18.04 -3.80 4.09
CA THR A 109 -19.05 -4.80 4.46
C THR A 109 -19.90 -4.32 5.64
N ILE A 110 -19.47 -4.59 6.86
CA ILE A 110 -20.31 -4.41 8.05
C ILE A 110 -20.59 -2.93 8.38
N GLY A 111 -19.64 -2.01 8.17
CA GLY A 111 -19.88 -0.58 8.40
C GLY A 111 -20.75 0.05 7.32
N LYS A 112 -20.73 -0.48 6.09
CA LYS A 112 -21.62 -0.05 5.01
C LYS A 112 -23.10 -0.28 5.35
N GLU A 113 -23.42 -1.31 6.15
CA GLU A 113 -24.80 -1.58 6.56
C GLU A 113 -25.34 -0.55 7.57
N ILE A 114 -24.46 0.07 8.37
CA ILE A 114 -24.87 0.99 9.44
C ILE A 114 -24.66 2.47 9.09
N ILE A 115 -23.86 2.80 8.07
CA ILE A 115 -23.46 4.18 7.75
C ILE A 115 -24.67 5.08 7.45
N ASP A 116 -25.67 4.58 6.71
CA ASP A 116 -26.86 5.37 6.38
C ASP A 116 -27.68 5.70 7.64
N SER A 117 -27.75 4.76 8.58
CA SER A 117 -28.40 4.97 9.88
C SER A 117 -27.66 6.03 10.70
N VAL A 118 -26.33 5.93 10.76
CA VAL A 118 -25.48 6.90 11.47
C VAL A 118 -25.62 8.30 10.89
N LEU A 119 -25.54 8.43 9.55
CA LEU A 119 -25.69 9.70 8.85
C LEU A 119 -27.07 10.32 9.06
N ASP A 120 -28.13 9.52 9.08
CA ASP A 120 -29.48 9.99 9.41
C ASP A 120 -29.57 10.54 10.83
N ARG A 121 -28.94 9.88 11.82
CA ARG A 121 -28.92 10.37 13.21
C ARG A 121 -28.10 11.65 13.36
N ILE A 122 -26.94 11.74 12.71
CA ILE A 122 -26.13 12.96 12.68
C ILE A 122 -26.93 14.11 12.07
N ARG A 123 -27.63 13.86 10.96
CA ARG A 123 -28.50 14.86 10.31
C ARG A 123 -29.59 15.35 11.24
N LYS A 124 -30.32 14.46 11.92
CA LYS A 124 -31.37 14.85 12.88
C LYS A 124 -30.83 15.71 14.02
N LEU A 125 -29.64 15.41 14.55
CA LEU A 125 -29.02 16.25 15.59
C LEU A 125 -28.56 17.61 15.03
N ALA A 126 -28.05 17.64 13.81
CA ALA A 126 -27.68 18.88 13.13
C ALA A 126 -28.89 19.78 12.88
N ASP A 127 -30.02 19.21 12.43
CA ASP A 127 -31.28 19.94 12.21
C ASP A 127 -31.88 20.50 13.51
N GLN A 128 -31.57 19.89 14.65
CA GLN A 128 -31.94 20.37 15.99
C GLN A 128 -31.02 21.48 16.52
N CYS A 129 -29.95 21.83 15.81
CA CYS A 129 -29.07 22.93 16.17
C CYS A 129 -29.53 24.23 15.49
N THR A 130 -29.56 25.32 16.25
CA THR A 130 -29.85 26.68 15.76
C THR A 130 -28.60 27.37 15.19
N GLY A 131 -27.40 26.89 15.53
CA GLY A 131 -26.11 27.46 15.15
C GLY A 131 -24.96 26.47 15.32
N LEU A 132 -25.03 25.34 14.61
CA LEU A 132 -23.98 24.30 14.58
C LEU A 132 -22.63 24.91 14.15
N GLN A 133 -21.64 24.83 15.03
CA GLN A 133 -20.27 25.33 14.80
C GLN A 133 -19.35 24.24 14.23
N GLY A 134 -19.60 22.98 14.58
CA GLY A 134 -18.76 21.88 14.13
C GLY A 134 -19.02 20.56 14.87
N PHE A 135 -18.19 19.58 14.53
CA PHE A 135 -18.24 18.24 15.09
C PHE A 135 -16.97 17.97 15.90
N LEU A 136 -17.12 17.26 17.01
CA LEU A 136 -16.02 16.69 17.78
C LEU A 136 -16.00 15.19 17.51
N VAL A 137 -15.06 14.71 16.71
CA VAL A 137 -14.99 13.30 16.33
C VAL A 137 -13.91 12.60 17.15
N PHE A 138 -14.31 11.51 17.80
CA PHE A 138 -13.47 10.70 18.67
C PHE A 138 -13.46 9.27 18.16
N HIS A 139 -12.30 8.78 17.75
CA HIS A 139 -12.13 7.43 17.26
C HIS A 139 -10.72 6.90 17.57
N SER A 140 -10.57 5.58 17.64
CA SER A 140 -9.24 4.94 17.68
C SER A 140 -8.66 4.75 16.28
N PHE A 141 -7.34 4.82 16.18
CA PHE A 141 -6.57 4.44 14.99
C PHE A 141 -5.80 3.15 15.32
N GLY A 142 -6.34 2.00 14.89
CA GLY A 142 -5.79 0.68 15.20
C GLY A 142 -6.19 0.17 16.59
N GLY A 143 -6.81 -1.00 16.66
CA GLY A 143 -7.14 -1.63 17.93
C GLY A 143 -5.88 -2.00 18.69
N ALA A 144 -5.65 -1.34 19.82
CA ALA A 144 -4.69 -1.79 20.81
C ALA A 144 -5.40 -2.75 21.76
N ALA A 145 -4.85 -3.97 21.86
CA ALA A 145 -4.96 -4.70 23.11
C ALA A 145 -4.35 -3.83 24.22
N GLY A 146 -5.10 -3.67 25.32
CA GLY A 146 -4.63 -3.38 26.67
C GLY A 146 -3.48 -2.37 26.87
N GLU A 147 -3.84 -1.24 27.46
CA GLU A 147 -3.01 -0.35 28.28
C GLU A 147 -1.86 0.40 27.56
N ASP A 148 -1.92 1.73 27.70
CA ASP A 148 -0.92 2.75 27.36
C ASP A 148 -0.61 3.06 25.88
N ALA A 149 -1.43 3.95 25.29
CA ALA A 149 -0.98 4.91 24.26
C ALA A 149 -1.91 6.14 24.19
N PHE A 150 -1.77 7.04 25.16
CA PHE A 150 -2.44 8.35 25.14
C PHE A 150 -1.80 9.29 24.11
N GLY A 151 -2.64 9.85 23.25
CA GLY A 151 -2.32 11.00 22.39
C GLY A 151 -3.54 11.91 22.26
N ALA A 152 -3.81 12.72 23.28
CA ALA A 152 -4.78 13.80 23.17
C ALA A 152 -4.13 14.97 22.42
N GLY A 153 -4.62 15.27 21.21
CA GLY A 153 -4.22 16.47 20.50
C GLY A 153 -4.16 16.36 18.98
N GLN A 154 -5.30 16.09 18.33
CA GLN A 154 -5.59 16.72 17.05
C GLN A 154 -7.02 17.22 17.07
N THR A 155 -7.17 18.50 17.39
CA THR A 155 -8.36 19.25 16.99
C THR A 155 -8.34 19.29 15.47
N PHE A 156 -9.08 18.39 14.81
CA PHE A 156 -9.43 18.62 13.42
C PHE A 156 -10.41 19.78 13.39
N SER A 157 -9.87 20.99 13.30
CA SER A 157 -10.52 22.02 12.51
C SER A 157 -10.60 21.43 11.10
N ALA A 158 -11.74 20.83 10.76
CA ALA A 158 -12.13 20.73 9.37
C ALA A 158 -12.31 22.18 8.90
N SER A 159 -11.20 22.83 8.53
CA SER A 159 -11.29 23.91 7.56
C SER A 159 -11.97 23.26 6.37
N VAL A 160 -13.12 23.79 5.97
CA VAL A 160 -13.60 23.62 4.61
C VAL A 160 -12.41 24.03 3.75
N ALA A 161 -11.64 23.05 3.28
CA ALA A 161 -10.45 23.32 2.51
C ALA A 161 -10.97 24.09 1.31
N ALA A 162 -10.49 25.33 1.13
CA ALA A 162 -10.54 25.95 -0.18
C ALA A 162 -10.05 24.87 -1.16
N ALA A 163 -10.86 24.55 -2.17
CA ALA A 163 -10.58 23.50 -3.13
C ALA A 163 -9.11 23.59 -3.55
N ARG A 164 -8.27 22.69 -3.02
CA ARG A 164 -6.92 22.54 -3.53
C ARG A 164 -7.11 21.91 -4.90
N ASP A 165 -6.54 22.52 -5.93
CA ASP A 165 -6.52 21.97 -7.29
C ASP A 165 -5.59 20.75 -7.32
N LEU A 166 -6.04 19.68 -6.66
CA LEU A 166 -5.33 18.41 -6.55
C LEU A 166 -5.37 17.72 -7.91
N ARG A 167 -4.22 17.22 -8.36
CA ARG A 167 -4.09 16.54 -9.66
C ARG A 167 -3.65 15.10 -9.45
N TYR A 168 -4.23 14.20 -10.22
CA TYR A 168 -3.98 12.76 -10.11
C TYR A 168 -3.17 12.27 -11.31
N LEU A 169 -2.06 11.60 -11.02
CA LEU A 169 -1.30 10.84 -12.01
C LEU A 169 -1.65 9.36 -11.84
N LEU A 170 -2.15 8.75 -12.91
CA LEU A 170 -2.34 7.31 -13.01
C LEU A 170 -1.34 6.76 -14.03
N TYR A 171 -1.05 5.47 -13.98
CA TYR A 171 -0.22 4.84 -15.00
C TYR A 171 -0.51 3.35 -15.15
N ASP A 172 -0.26 2.81 -16.33
CA ASP A 172 -0.20 1.36 -16.54
C ASP A 172 1.04 1.00 -17.37
N VAL A 173 1.35 -0.28 -17.37
CA VAL A 173 2.55 -0.87 -17.96
C VAL A 173 2.11 -1.93 -18.97
N ASN A 174 2.90 -2.11 -20.02
CA ASN A 174 2.68 -3.16 -21.03
C ASN A 174 2.25 -4.51 -20.41
N PRO A 175 1.15 -5.16 -20.87
CA PRO A 175 0.58 -6.34 -20.21
C PRO A 175 1.54 -7.53 -19.98
N PRO A 176 2.50 -7.86 -20.87
CA PRO A 176 3.48 -8.91 -20.63
C PRO A 176 4.42 -8.66 -19.46
N GLU A 177 4.54 -7.42 -18.98
CA GLU A 177 5.49 -7.07 -17.93
C GLU A 177 5.06 -7.58 -16.56
N GLY A 178 5.98 -8.32 -15.93
CA GLY A 178 5.75 -8.98 -14.65
C GLY A 178 5.78 -8.05 -13.43
N PHE A 179 5.45 -8.64 -12.28
CA PHE A 179 5.35 -7.95 -10.97
C PHE A 179 6.56 -7.07 -10.64
N ASN A 180 7.77 -7.60 -10.82
CA ASN A 180 9.00 -6.92 -10.39
C ASN A 180 9.44 -5.78 -11.31
N LEU A 181 9.14 -5.85 -12.62
CA LEU A 181 9.37 -4.70 -13.50
C LEU A 181 8.38 -3.58 -13.19
N ARG A 182 7.11 -3.90 -12.91
CA ARG A 182 6.10 -2.91 -12.52
C ARG A 182 6.51 -2.14 -11.25
N ARG A 183 7.15 -2.82 -10.29
CA ARG A 183 7.76 -2.17 -9.11
C ARG A 183 8.89 -1.21 -9.48
N ASP A 184 9.68 -1.52 -10.50
CA ASP A 184 10.71 -0.62 -11.00
C ASP A 184 10.09 0.61 -11.70
N VAL A 185 9.01 0.41 -12.49
CA VAL A 185 8.27 1.51 -13.12
C VAL A 185 7.61 2.43 -12.08
N TYR A 186 7.12 1.88 -10.96
CA TYR A 186 6.63 2.70 -9.84
C TYR A 186 7.68 3.71 -9.37
N ILE A 187 8.97 3.31 -9.28
CA ILE A 187 10.04 4.21 -8.87
C ILE A 187 10.18 5.38 -9.86
N ARG A 188 10.06 5.10 -11.16
CA ARG A 188 10.10 6.11 -12.23
C ARG A 188 8.93 7.09 -12.09
N MET A 189 7.71 6.59 -11.84
CA MET A 189 6.51 7.42 -11.70
C MET A 189 6.54 8.25 -10.40
N ALA A 190 7.01 7.68 -9.31
CA ALA A 190 7.25 8.40 -8.07
C ALA A 190 8.32 9.51 -8.23
N SER A 191 9.37 9.28 -9.04
CA SER A 191 10.35 10.32 -9.38
C SER A 191 9.69 11.47 -10.15
N LEU A 192 8.86 11.16 -11.14
CA LEU A 192 8.07 12.16 -11.87
C LEU A 192 7.18 12.98 -10.92
N ILE A 193 6.51 12.35 -9.96
CA ILE A 193 5.71 13.04 -8.94
C ILE A 193 6.56 13.99 -8.09
N LYS A 194 7.75 13.56 -7.66
CA LYS A 194 8.68 14.44 -6.93
C LYS A 194 9.03 15.67 -7.76
N THR A 195 9.26 15.51 -9.06
CA THR A 195 9.54 16.62 -9.99
C THR A 195 8.32 17.53 -10.15
N LEU A 196 7.13 16.97 -10.37
CA LEU A 196 5.88 17.73 -10.53
C LEU A 196 5.52 18.55 -9.28
N ARG A 197 5.80 18.03 -8.08
CA ARG A 197 5.53 18.73 -6.82
C ARG A 197 6.56 19.81 -6.48
N LYS A 198 7.79 19.74 -7.03
CA LYS A 198 8.81 20.80 -6.85
C LYS A 198 8.40 22.13 -7.50
N THR A 199 7.53 22.09 -8.51
CA THR A 199 7.15 23.26 -9.32
C THR A 199 5.83 23.91 -8.88
N GLY A 200 5.14 23.38 -7.87
CA GLY A 200 4.02 24.06 -7.20
C GLY A 200 2.63 23.41 -7.31
N ASP A 201 2.45 22.39 -8.15
CA ASP A 201 1.16 21.68 -8.26
C ASP A 201 1.06 20.55 -7.22
N ASP A 202 -0.12 20.38 -6.63
CA ASP A 202 -0.42 19.28 -5.71
C ASP A 202 -0.77 17.99 -6.45
N TRP A 203 0.26 17.30 -6.95
CA TRP A 203 0.10 15.99 -7.60
C TRP A 203 0.09 14.83 -6.61
N VAL A 204 -0.80 13.87 -6.85
CA VAL A 204 -0.94 12.61 -6.13
C VAL A 204 -0.82 11.44 -7.11
N LEU A 205 -0.06 10.42 -6.75
CA LEU A 205 0.08 9.20 -7.54
C LEU A 205 -1.03 8.22 -7.18
N VAL A 206 -1.84 7.84 -8.16
CA VAL A 206 -2.81 6.76 -8.00
C VAL A 206 -2.13 5.43 -8.28
N LEU A 207 -2.18 4.53 -7.31
CA LEU A 207 -1.54 3.22 -7.41
C LEU A 207 -2.35 2.30 -8.34
N PRO A 208 -1.76 1.75 -9.41
CA PRO A 208 -2.49 0.88 -10.34
C PRO A 208 -2.78 -0.48 -9.69
N PRO A 209 -4.04 -0.94 -9.63
CA PRO A 209 -4.37 -2.23 -9.05
C PRO A 209 -3.61 -3.37 -9.74
N TRP A 210 -3.18 -4.35 -8.95
CA TRP A 210 -2.50 -5.53 -9.48
C TRP A 210 -3.52 -6.48 -10.12
N GLY A 211 -3.16 -7.05 -11.26
CA GLY A 211 -3.98 -8.09 -11.87
C GLY A 211 -3.48 -8.58 -13.22
N ARG A 212 -3.89 -9.80 -13.60
CA ARG A 212 -3.58 -10.46 -14.88
C ARG A 212 -2.09 -10.44 -15.29
N LEU A 213 -1.17 -10.57 -14.34
CA LEU A 213 0.24 -10.65 -14.67
C LEU A 213 0.56 -11.99 -15.36
N TYR A 214 1.37 -11.96 -16.42
CA TYR A 214 1.66 -13.14 -17.23
C TYR A 214 2.27 -14.32 -16.44
N HIS A 215 2.86 -14.10 -15.27
CA HIS A 215 3.40 -15.17 -14.42
C HIS A 215 2.45 -15.61 -13.30
N TRP A 216 1.32 -14.91 -13.10
CA TRP A 216 0.30 -15.29 -12.14
C TRP A 216 -0.63 -16.30 -12.78
N GLN A 217 -0.18 -17.55 -12.74
CA GLN A 217 -0.76 -18.67 -13.49
C GLN A 217 -1.48 -19.65 -12.58
N THR A 218 -1.60 -19.36 -11.27
CA THR A 218 -2.30 -20.25 -10.36
C THR A 218 -3.78 -20.31 -10.76
N PRO A 219 -4.28 -21.49 -11.18
CA PRO A 219 -5.66 -21.63 -11.64
C PRO A 219 -6.62 -21.47 -10.45
N ASN A 220 -7.83 -21.02 -10.73
CA ASN A 220 -8.95 -20.92 -9.77
C ASN A 220 -8.79 -19.88 -8.65
N ILE A 221 -7.86 -18.93 -8.77
CA ILE A 221 -7.75 -17.78 -7.86
C ILE A 221 -8.08 -16.50 -8.61
N HIS A 222 -8.99 -15.69 -8.05
CA HIS A 222 -9.28 -14.37 -8.61
C HIS A 222 -8.15 -13.40 -8.28
N GLN A 223 -7.36 -13.04 -9.30
CA GLN A 223 -6.19 -12.18 -9.17
C GLN A 223 -6.29 -10.94 -10.07
N THR A 224 -7.35 -10.17 -9.87
CA THR A 224 -7.56 -8.88 -10.52
C THR A 224 -8.00 -7.84 -9.50
N GLN A 225 -7.76 -6.56 -9.79
CA GLN A 225 -8.17 -5.44 -8.94
C GLN A 225 -7.58 -5.51 -7.52
N ILE A 226 -6.40 -6.11 -7.34
CA ILE A 226 -5.79 -6.26 -6.03
C ILE A 226 -5.14 -4.92 -5.62
N PRO A 227 -5.46 -4.34 -4.46
CA PRO A 227 -4.86 -3.09 -4.01
C PRO A 227 -3.39 -3.26 -3.60
N TRP A 228 -2.63 -2.17 -3.58
CA TRP A 228 -1.22 -2.20 -3.16
C TRP A 228 -1.05 -2.53 -1.68
N GLY A 229 -2.02 -2.20 -0.84
CA GLY A 229 -2.04 -2.52 0.59
C GLY A 229 -1.88 -4.02 0.92
N GLU A 230 -2.23 -4.91 -0.01
CA GLU A 230 -2.01 -6.36 0.15
C GLU A 230 -0.53 -6.74 0.08
N PHE A 231 0.29 -5.95 -0.61
CA PHE A 231 1.70 -6.28 -0.88
C PHE A 231 2.68 -5.32 -0.22
N PHE A 232 2.30 -4.05 -0.03
CA PHE A 232 3.18 -3.00 0.45
C PHE A 232 2.52 -2.15 1.55
N SER A 233 3.35 -1.59 2.42
CA SER A 233 2.91 -0.62 3.42
C SER A 233 2.59 0.73 2.76
N LEU A 234 1.30 1.06 2.66
CA LEU A 234 0.85 2.36 2.12
C LEU A 234 1.42 3.53 2.90
N THR A 235 1.48 3.44 4.23
CA THR A 235 2.08 4.47 5.09
C THR A 235 3.57 4.70 4.77
N SER A 236 4.30 3.63 4.43
CA SER A 236 5.71 3.74 4.00
C SER A 236 5.85 4.43 2.65
N LEU A 237 4.99 4.09 1.67
CA LEU A 237 4.96 4.72 0.35
C LEU A 237 4.59 6.22 0.46
N GLN A 238 3.54 6.53 1.22
CA GLN A 238 3.06 7.89 1.49
C GLN A 238 4.12 8.76 2.16
N ALA A 239 4.99 8.17 2.99
CA ALA A 239 6.10 8.90 3.59
C ALA A 239 7.17 9.36 2.58
N ASN A 240 7.17 8.83 1.35
CA ASN A 240 8.07 9.23 0.26
C ASN A 240 7.40 10.14 -0.77
N VAL A 241 6.22 9.77 -1.28
CA VAL A 241 5.42 10.56 -2.22
C VAL A 241 3.92 10.41 -1.89
N PRO A 242 3.06 11.42 -2.13
CA PRO A 242 1.62 11.28 -1.93
C PRO A 242 1.07 10.19 -2.86
N VAL A 243 0.55 9.12 -2.26
CA VAL A 243 -0.07 8.00 -2.99
C VAL A 243 -1.45 7.71 -2.43
N VAL A 244 -2.35 7.29 -3.31
CA VAL A 244 -3.70 6.81 -3.00
C VAL A 244 -3.98 5.53 -3.78
N GLU A 245 -4.85 4.68 -3.26
CA GLU A 245 -5.33 3.51 -4.01
C GLU A 245 -6.28 3.95 -5.13
N TYR A 246 -6.48 3.10 -6.13
CA TYR A 246 -7.35 3.44 -7.27
C TYR A 246 -8.82 3.64 -6.87
N GLU A 247 -9.33 2.84 -5.94
CA GLU A 247 -10.70 3.00 -5.44
C GLU A 247 -10.88 4.32 -4.66
N GLU A 248 -9.86 4.73 -3.90
CA GLU A 248 -9.83 6.02 -3.20
C GLU A 248 -9.91 7.16 -4.23
N PHE A 249 -9.13 7.10 -5.31
CA PHE A 249 -9.24 8.03 -6.43
C PHE A 249 -10.65 8.08 -7.03
N ILE A 250 -11.31 6.94 -7.27
CA ILE A 250 -12.69 6.93 -7.78
C ILE A 250 -13.63 7.71 -6.85
N SER A 251 -13.46 7.52 -5.54
CA SER A 251 -14.30 8.16 -4.52
C SER A 251 -14.06 9.67 -4.44
N GLU A 252 -12.80 10.11 -4.48
CA GLU A 252 -12.42 11.52 -4.37
C GLU A 252 -12.69 12.32 -5.65
N ASN A 253 -12.47 11.71 -6.82
CA ASN A 253 -12.62 12.36 -8.12
C ASN A 253 -14.10 12.47 -8.57
N GLY A 254 -15.04 11.95 -7.79
CA GLY A 254 -16.47 11.98 -8.09
C GLY A 254 -16.91 10.96 -9.15
N GLY A 255 -16.13 9.89 -9.36
CA GLY A 255 -16.46 8.77 -10.24
C GLY A 255 -15.27 8.20 -11.02
N PRO A 256 -15.48 7.10 -11.77
CA PRO A 256 -14.42 6.36 -12.46
C PRO A 256 -14.07 7.00 -13.81
N PHE A 257 -13.86 8.31 -13.82
CA PHE A 257 -13.53 9.08 -15.01
C PHE A 257 -12.08 9.55 -14.99
N ILE A 258 -11.36 9.28 -16.07
CA ILE A 258 -10.01 9.79 -16.32
C ILE A 258 -10.12 10.85 -17.41
N ASP A 259 -9.58 12.04 -17.19
CA ASP A 259 -9.75 13.15 -18.14
C ASP A 259 -8.89 12.94 -19.39
N VAL A 260 -7.63 12.53 -19.20
CA VAL A 260 -6.68 12.32 -20.31
C VAL A 260 -5.88 11.05 -20.11
N VAL A 261 -5.85 10.20 -21.14
CA VAL A 261 -4.91 9.07 -21.26
C VAL A 261 -3.86 9.43 -22.32
N LEU A 262 -2.60 9.37 -21.94
CA LEU A 262 -1.44 9.51 -22.82
C LEU A 262 -0.82 8.14 -23.02
N VAL A 263 -0.92 7.59 -24.24
CA VAL A 263 -0.31 6.31 -24.60
C VAL A 263 1.11 6.57 -25.06
N LEU A 264 2.08 6.14 -24.26
CA LEU A 264 3.50 6.33 -24.57
C LEU A 264 3.94 5.36 -25.66
N GLN A 265 4.78 5.85 -26.56
CA GLN A 265 5.36 5.06 -27.65
C GLN A 265 6.77 5.56 -27.99
N ASN A 266 7.54 4.73 -28.71
CA ASN A 266 8.80 5.14 -29.29
C ASN A 266 8.58 6.08 -30.49
N TYR A 267 9.60 6.84 -30.86
CA TYR A 267 9.60 7.58 -32.13
C TYR A 267 9.65 6.58 -33.31
N ALA A 268 8.77 6.75 -34.30
CA ALA A 268 8.67 5.85 -35.45
C ALA A 268 9.96 5.83 -36.30
N GLU A 269 10.65 6.97 -36.34
CA GLU A 269 11.95 7.13 -36.99
C GLU A 269 13.12 6.48 -36.23
N GLY A 270 12.88 5.97 -35.01
CA GLY A 270 13.93 5.41 -34.14
C GLY A 270 14.89 6.48 -33.63
N TRP A 271 16.15 6.09 -33.42
CA TRP A 271 17.26 7.00 -33.15
C TRP A 271 18.43 6.64 -34.07
N THR A 272 19.18 7.64 -34.51
CA THR A 272 20.39 7.45 -35.33
C THR A 272 21.62 7.31 -34.44
N ASP A 273 22.57 6.46 -34.85
CA ASP A 273 23.82 6.24 -34.12
C ASP A 273 24.54 7.57 -33.82
N GLY A 274 24.70 7.87 -32.53
CA GLY A 274 25.49 9.01 -32.03
C GLY A 274 24.71 10.24 -31.53
N LYS A 275 23.37 10.27 -31.58
CA LYS A 275 22.56 11.34 -30.97
C LYS A 275 21.29 10.77 -30.31
N TRP A 276 21.42 10.33 -29.07
CA TRP A 276 20.26 10.13 -28.20
C TRP A 276 19.92 11.47 -27.55
N GLU A 277 18.68 11.93 -27.70
CA GLU A 277 18.20 13.20 -27.18
C GLU A 277 16.91 12.95 -26.37
N GLU A 278 16.79 13.65 -25.25
CA GLU A 278 15.56 13.63 -24.46
C GLU A 278 14.51 14.53 -25.09
N LYS A 279 13.41 13.93 -25.52
CA LYS A 279 12.31 14.64 -26.19
C LYS A 279 10.98 13.94 -26.02
N VAL A 280 9.91 14.74 -26.03
CA VAL A 280 8.54 14.28 -25.89
C VAL A 280 7.63 15.08 -26.81
N ASP A 281 6.93 14.38 -27.71
CA ASP A 281 6.10 14.99 -28.75
C ASP A 281 4.74 14.29 -28.86
N GLU A 282 3.67 15.05 -29.02
CA GLU A 282 2.37 14.50 -29.44
C GLU A 282 2.48 14.05 -30.91
N ARG A 283 2.19 12.76 -31.15
CA ARG A 283 2.34 12.13 -32.47
C ARG A 283 1.16 11.21 -32.76
N PRO A 284 0.90 10.89 -34.04
CA PRO A 284 -0.04 9.84 -34.38
C PRO A 284 0.32 8.51 -33.71
N CYS A 285 -0.70 7.77 -33.28
CA CYS A 285 -0.52 6.44 -32.70
C CYS A 285 0.07 5.48 -33.74
N ILE A 286 1.20 4.85 -33.41
CA ILE A 286 1.88 3.90 -34.30
C ILE A 286 1.10 2.59 -34.36
N GLU A 287 0.79 2.05 -33.19
CA GLU A 287 -0.01 0.83 -33.06
C GLU A 287 -1.49 1.17 -32.93
N LYS A 288 -2.34 0.19 -33.24
CA LYS A 288 -3.78 0.30 -33.02
C LYS A 288 -4.03 0.46 -31.51
N LEU A 289 -4.68 1.57 -31.15
CA LEU A 289 -5.09 1.84 -29.77
C LEU A 289 -5.89 0.66 -29.19
N MET A 290 -5.55 0.26 -27.97
CA MET A 290 -6.32 -0.70 -27.17
C MET A 290 -7.58 -0.06 -26.56
N TYR A 291 -7.81 1.23 -26.83
CA TYR A 291 -8.96 1.99 -26.36
C TYR A 291 -9.99 2.17 -27.47
N SER A 292 -11.27 2.04 -27.14
CA SER A 292 -12.39 2.18 -28.08
C SER A 292 -13.46 3.10 -27.52
N LYS A 293 -14.06 3.94 -28.37
CA LYS A 293 -15.17 4.81 -27.95
C LYS A 293 -16.46 4.03 -27.76
N ASP A 294 -17.19 4.33 -26.69
CA ASP A 294 -18.54 3.85 -26.46
C ASP A 294 -19.59 4.73 -27.17
N LYS A 295 -20.87 4.38 -26.99
CA LYS A 295 -22.00 5.11 -27.60
C LYS A 295 -22.14 6.55 -27.09
N GLN A 296 -21.57 6.87 -25.92
CA GLN A 296 -21.59 8.19 -25.31
C GLN A 296 -20.36 9.02 -25.69
N GLY A 297 -19.41 8.44 -26.44
CA GLY A 297 -18.20 9.10 -26.91
C GLY A 297 -17.01 8.99 -25.94
N PHE A 298 -17.17 8.30 -24.80
CA PHE A 298 -16.08 8.05 -23.87
C PHE A 298 -15.24 6.85 -24.29
N TYR A 299 -13.95 6.86 -23.98
CA TYR A 299 -13.06 5.74 -24.25
C TYR A 299 -13.16 4.67 -23.18
N ARG A 300 -13.40 3.43 -23.61
CA ARG A 300 -13.28 2.19 -22.84
C ARG A 300 -11.93 1.55 -23.12
N GLY A 301 -11.37 0.88 -22.13
CA GLY A 301 -10.10 0.16 -22.21
C GLY A 301 -10.00 -0.88 -21.11
N TRP A 302 -8.78 -1.39 -20.88
CA TRP A 302 -8.52 -2.36 -19.83
C TRP A 302 -8.76 -1.81 -18.41
N PHE A 303 -8.19 -0.63 -18.10
CA PHE A 303 -8.33 0.07 -16.83
C PHE A 303 -8.28 -0.85 -15.60
N TRP A 304 -7.25 -1.71 -15.54
CA TRP A 304 -6.98 -2.65 -14.43
C TRP A 304 -8.13 -3.63 -14.11
N GLY A 305 -9.04 -3.84 -15.05
CA GLY A 305 -10.20 -4.73 -14.90
C GLY A 305 -11.47 -4.02 -14.44
N PHE A 306 -11.46 -2.70 -14.24
CA PHE A 306 -12.64 -1.91 -13.89
C PHE A 306 -13.43 -1.55 -15.16
N GLU A 307 -14.51 -2.30 -15.41
CA GLU A 307 -15.34 -2.15 -16.61
C GLU A 307 -16.13 -0.84 -16.67
N GLU A 308 -16.31 -0.18 -15.52
CA GLU A 308 -16.96 1.11 -15.33
C GLU A 308 -16.06 2.29 -15.71
N THR A 309 -14.74 2.09 -15.73
CA THR A 309 -13.79 3.20 -15.95
C THR A 309 -13.82 3.73 -17.35
N ARG A 310 -13.87 5.06 -17.49
CA ARG A 310 -13.98 5.77 -18.76
C ARG A 310 -12.93 6.86 -18.87
N ALA A 311 -12.32 7.01 -20.04
CA ALA A 311 -11.47 8.15 -20.35
C ALA A 311 -12.18 9.16 -21.26
N ARG A 312 -12.02 10.47 -20.99
CA ARG A 312 -12.61 11.53 -21.83
C ARG A 312 -11.81 11.74 -23.11
N ARG A 313 -10.48 11.67 -23.03
CA ARG A 313 -9.57 11.85 -24.17
C ARG A 313 -8.43 10.84 -24.12
N VAL A 314 -8.07 10.29 -25.28
CA VAL A 314 -6.91 9.41 -25.45
C VAL A 314 -6.06 9.96 -26.60
N THR A 315 -4.77 10.15 -26.36
CA THR A 315 -3.78 10.63 -27.34
C THR A 315 -2.47 9.87 -27.21
N CYS A 316 -1.69 9.76 -28.29
CA CYS A 316 -0.39 9.10 -28.26
C CYS A 316 0.74 10.10 -28.15
N LEU A 317 1.76 9.73 -27.38
CA LEU A 317 2.91 10.58 -27.07
C LEU A 317 4.18 9.80 -27.36
N SER A 318 5.00 10.29 -28.28
CA SER A 318 6.31 9.70 -28.55
C SER A 318 7.31 10.27 -27.54
N ALA A 319 7.93 9.39 -26.75
CA ALA A 319 8.82 9.78 -25.68
C ALA A 319 10.16 9.04 -25.78
N GLN A 320 11.25 9.79 -25.61
CA GLN A 320 12.61 9.30 -25.44
C GLN A 320 13.20 10.10 -24.28
N GLY A 321 13.54 9.45 -23.18
CA GLY A 321 14.11 10.15 -22.03
C GLY A 321 13.75 9.54 -20.69
N HIS A 322 14.12 10.28 -19.65
CA HIS A 322 13.79 9.93 -18.28
C HIS A 322 12.35 10.33 -17.94
N ALA A 323 11.78 9.76 -16.88
CA ALA A 323 10.39 10.01 -16.49
C ALA A 323 10.07 11.51 -16.33
N SER A 324 11.00 12.29 -15.79
CA SER A 324 10.83 13.74 -15.58
C SER A 324 10.72 14.56 -16.87
N ILE A 325 11.07 14.01 -18.06
CA ILE A 325 10.92 14.73 -19.34
C ILE A 325 9.46 15.08 -19.65
N ILE A 326 8.52 14.33 -19.06
CA ILE A 326 7.08 14.55 -19.22
C ILE A 326 6.56 15.70 -18.34
N ALA A 327 7.27 16.07 -17.27
CA ALA A 327 6.79 17.05 -16.31
C ALA A 327 6.39 18.40 -16.92
N PRO A 328 7.19 19.02 -17.83
CA PRO A 328 6.81 20.28 -18.47
C PRO A 328 5.51 20.19 -19.28
N LEU A 329 5.26 19.04 -19.94
CA LEU A 329 4.04 18.80 -20.72
C LEU A 329 2.81 18.74 -19.79
N LEU A 330 2.91 17.98 -18.68
CA LEU A 330 1.83 17.84 -17.70
C LEU A 330 1.50 19.16 -16.99
N GLN A 331 2.48 20.05 -16.84
CA GLN A 331 2.31 21.34 -16.17
C GLN A 331 1.75 22.41 -17.09
N LYS A 332 2.30 22.55 -18.31
CA LYS A 332 2.01 23.69 -19.18
C LYS A 332 0.90 23.41 -20.20
N ASN A 333 0.84 22.19 -20.72
CA ASN A 333 0.00 21.87 -21.87
C ASN A 333 -1.27 21.12 -21.48
N ILE A 334 -1.30 20.50 -20.30
CA ILE A 334 -2.41 19.70 -19.83
C ILE A 334 -2.94 20.32 -18.53
N THR A 335 -4.13 20.91 -18.59
CA THR A 335 -4.84 21.48 -17.42
C THR A 335 -5.80 20.49 -16.78
N ALA A 336 -5.74 19.21 -17.16
CA ALA A 336 -6.63 18.17 -16.68
C ALA A 336 -6.32 17.76 -15.23
N THR A 337 -7.37 17.45 -14.46
CA THR A 337 -7.28 17.00 -13.07
C THR A 337 -6.69 15.60 -13.00
N SER A 338 -7.13 14.67 -13.86
CA SER A 338 -6.66 13.28 -13.88
C SER A 338 -5.97 12.92 -15.20
N VAL A 339 -4.71 12.49 -15.12
CA VAL A 339 -3.91 12.10 -16.29
C VAL A 339 -3.36 10.69 -16.09
N MET A 340 -3.62 9.81 -17.06
CA MET A 340 -3.08 8.45 -17.08
C MET A 340 -1.97 8.31 -18.11
N LEU A 341 -0.81 7.80 -17.71
CA LEU A 341 0.29 7.40 -18.61
C LEU A 341 0.21 5.90 -18.87
N ASP A 342 -0.24 5.49 -20.06
CA ASP A 342 -0.17 4.10 -20.49
C ASP A 342 1.22 3.82 -21.11
N ARG A 343 1.70 2.57 -21.01
CA ARG A 343 3.04 2.15 -21.45
C ARG A 343 4.17 2.88 -20.75
N ALA A 344 4.02 3.09 -19.44
CA ALA A 344 4.96 3.82 -18.59
C ALA A 344 6.38 3.22 -18.53
N GLU A 345 6.56 1.96 -18.94
CA GLU A 345 7.89 1.34 -19.09
C GLU A 345 8.79 2.02 -20.12
N THR A 346 8.20 2.78 -21.06
CA THR A 346 8.91 3.55 -22.09
C THR A 346 9.86 4.58 -21.49
N LEU A 347 9.55 5.07 -20.28
CA LEU A 347 10.33 6.11 -19.60
C LEU A 347 11.46 5.52 -18.79
N LEU A 348 12.62 6.18 -18.78
CA LEU A 348 13.80 5.75 -18.01
C LEU A 348 13.84 6.38 -16.60
N HIS A 349 14.73 5.88 -15.74
CA HIS A 349 14.99 6.44 -14.41
C HIS A 349 15.80 7.74 -14.49
N ASP A 350 15.31 8.84 -13.93
CA ASP A 350 16.01 10.16 -13.93
C ASP A 350 17.47 10.06 -13.47
N HIS A 351 17.71 9.41 -12.33
CA HIS A 351 19.05 9.11 -11.86
C HIS A 351 19.06 7.74 -11.17
N TYR A 352 19.34 6.70 -11.95
CA TYR A 352 19.38 5.33 -11.45
C TYR A 352 20.40 5.16 -10.32
N ALA A 353 20.01 4.45 -9.25
CA ALA A 353 20.81 4.26 -8.04
C ALA A 353 21.24 5.55 -7.31
N GLY A 354 20.63 6.70 -7.63
CA GLY A 354 20.78 7.94 -6.89
C GLY A 354 20.02 7.98 -5.57
N LYS A 355 20.13 9.07 -4.82
CA LYS A 355 19.41 9.27 -3.56
C LYS A 355 17.89 9.17 -3.72
N ASP A 356 17.31 9.85 -4.72
CA ASP A 356 15.86 9.86 -4.93
C ASP A 356 15.33 8.48 -5.37
N TYR A 357 16.14 7.72 -6.12
CA TYR A 357 15.88 6.31 -6.45
C TYR A 357 15.82 5.47 -5.17
N TRP A 358 16.86 5.56 -4.33
CA TRP A 358 16.96 4.77 -3.11
C TRP A 358 15.92 5.14 -2.05
N ASP A 359 15.57 6.42 -1.90
CA ASP A 359 14.47 6.83 -1.01
C ASP A 359 13.15 6.21 -1.44
N THR A 360 12.88 6.18 -2.75
CA THR A 360 11.68 5.55 -3.30
C THR A 360 11.72 4.03 -3.20
N ARG A 361 12.88 3.40 -3.46
CA ARG A 361 13.03 1.96 -3.32
C ARG A 361 12.91 1.50 -1.86
N ARG A 362 13.45 2.28 -0.91
CA ARG A 362 13.35 2.04 0.54
C ARG A 362 11.95 2.26 1.09
N SER A 363 11.15 3.12 0.45
CA SER A 363 9.75 3.31 0.85
C SER A 363 8.84 2.15 0.47
N MET A 364 9.25 1.29 -0.47
CA MET A 364 8.52 0.08 -0.87
C MET A 364 8.69 -1.07 0.13
N VAL A 365 8.30 -0.81 1.38
CA VAL A 365 8.29 -1.79 2.46
C VAL A 365 7.17 -2.80 2.23
N PHE A 366 7.50 -4.10 2.30
CA PHE A 366 6.49 -5.16 2.19
C PHE A 366 5.44 -5.08 3.30
N ALA A 367 4.21 -5.49 2.97
CA ALA A 367 3.11 -5.56 3.93
C ALA A 367 3.50 -6.38 5.17
N LYS A 368 3.09 -5.90 6.35
CA LYS A 368 3.52 -6.47 7.64
C LYS A 368 3.16 -7.95 7.77
N HIS A 369 1.97 -8.34 7.31
CA HIS A 369 1.52 -9.74 7.40
C HIS A 369 2.42 -10.68 6.58
N LEU A 370 2.87 -10.28 5.37
CA LEU A 370 3.80 -11.07 4.55
C LEU A 370 5.17 -11.22 5.20
N ARG A 371 5.70 -10.14 5.81
CA ARG A 371 6.96 -10.18 6.55
C ARG A 371 6.89 -11.15 7.73
N LEU A 372 5.81 -11.08 8.52
CA LEU A 372 5.61 -11.99 9.67
C LEU A 372 5.56 -13.46 9.24
N ILE A 373 4.92 -13.78 8.11
CA ILE A 373 4.90 -15.16 7.57
C ILE A 373 6.30 -15.58 7.15
N GLY A 374 7.04 -14.72 6.45
CA GLY A 374 8.43 -15.00 6.08
C GLY A 374 9.35 -15.16 7.29
N ASP A 375 9.15 -14.39 8.35
CA ASP A 375 9.90 -14.47 9.60
C ASP A 375 9.57 -15.74 10.39
N ASP A 376 8.30 -16.16 10.42
CA ASP A 376 7.90 -17.44 10.99
C ASP A 376 8.54 -18.61 10.24
N PHE A 377 8.53 -18.58 8.90
CA PHE A 377 9.19 -19.58 8.09
C PHE A 377 10.71 -19.63 8.34
N ARG A 378 11.37 -18.46 8.37
CA ARG A 378 12.80 -18.35 8.70
C ARG A 378 13.11 -18.96 10.06
N LYS A 379 12.28 -18.67 11.07
CA LYS A 379 12.45 -19.17 12.43
C LYS A 379 12.26 -20.68 12.53
N THR A 380 11.19 -21.21 11.92
CA THR A 380 10.76 -22.61 12.06
C THR A 380 11.53 -23.57 11.16
N ARG A 381 11.90 -23.14 9.94
CA ARG A 381 12.52 -24.01 8.93
C ARG A 381 14.01 -23.76 8.70
N LEU A 382 14.49 -22.54 8.96
CA LEU A 382 15.84 -22.10 8.59
C LEU A 382 16.69 -21.65 9.80
N SER A 383 16.18 -21.81 11.02
CA SER A 383 16.86 -21.41 12.27
C SER A 383 17.36 -19.96 12.25
N SER A 384 16.59 -19.06 11.62
CA SER A 384 16.95 -17.69 11.28
C SER A 384 16.00 -16.70 11.98
N THR A 385 16.56 -15.69 12.66
CA THR A 385 15.81 -14.57 13.26
C THR A 385 16.66 -13.30 13.17
N ASP A 386 16.03 -12.12 13.15
CA ASP A 386 16.76 -10.87 12.93
C ASP A 386 17.83 -10.60 14.00
N GLU A 387 17.60 -11.00 15.24
CA GLU A 387 18.57 -10.85 16.33
C GLU A 387 19.81 -11.72 16.12
N LYS A 388 19.63 -12.97 15.65
CA LYS A 388 20.74 -13.91 15.40
C LYS A 388 21.50 -13.58 14.12
N ASP A 389 20.80 -13.00 13.16
CA ASP A 389 21.26 -12.75 11.80
C ASP A 389 21.82 -11.32 11.65
N ASN A 390 21.68 -10.49 12.67
CA ASN A 390 22.02 -9.07 12.68
C ASN A 390 21.36 -8.30 11.52
N THR A 391 20.08 -8.58 11.27
CA THR A 391 19.25 -7.98 10.23
C THR A 391 18.13 -7.14 10.84
N VAL A 392 18.43 -6.44 11.94
CA VAL A 392 17.43 -5.67 12.71
C VAL A 392 16.69 -4.69 11.78
N TYR A 393 15.37 -4.84 11.77
CA TYR A 393 14.47 -4.08 10.92
C TYR A 393 13.78 -2.95 11.71
N ASN A 394 13.54 -1.82 11.04
CA ASN A 394 12.77 -0.69 11.59
C ASN A 394 11.60 -0.40 10.67
N GLU A 395 10.39 -0.36 11.24
CA GLU A 395 9.15 -0.05 10.51
C GLU A 395 9.21 1.31 9.81
N ASN A 396 9.90 2.29 10.40
CA ASN A 396 10.19 3.55 9.74
C ASN A 396 11.46 3.42 8.88
N TRP A 397 11.25 3.15 7.59
CA TRP A 397 12.32 2.99 6.61
C TRP A 397 13.30 4.17 6.58
N LYS A 398 12.89 5.40 6.94
CA LYS A 398 13.80 6.57 6.96
C LYS A 398 14.91 6.43 7.99
N LEU A 399 14.66 5.68 9.07
CA LEU A 399 15.61 5.39 10.13
C LEU A 399 16.51 4.19 9.80
N MET A 400 16.15 3.38 8.80
CA MET A 400 16.96 2.24 8.33
C MET A 400 18.17 2.75 7.55
N LYS A 401 19.28 3.02 8.26
CA LYS A 401 20.58 3.39 7.72
C LYS A 401 21.64 2.40 8.18
N ASN A 402 21.70 1.27 7.50
CA ASN A 402 22.62 0.20 7.87
C ASN A 402 24.00 0.43 7.24
N LYS A 403 25.05 0.14 8.00
CA LYS A 403 26.41 0.14 7.45
C LYS A 403 26.59 -1.13 6.62
N LEU A 404 27.03 -0.98 5.39
CA LEU A 404 27.27 -2.12 4.50
C LEU A 404 28.21 -3.15 5.14
N GLY A 405 27.82 -4.43 5.09
CA GLY A 405 28.58 -5.55 5.66
C GLY A 405 28.32 -5.82 7.15
N THR A 406 27.39 -5.11 7.81
CA THR A 406 27.03 -5.43 9.20
C THR A 406 26.04 -6.60 9.29
N ALA A 407 25.18 -6.78 8.30
CA ALA A 407 24.24 -7.91 8.29
C ALA A 407 24.96 -9.23 8.04
N LYS A 408 24.65 -10.24 8.86
CA LYS A 408 25.27 -11.57 8.80
C LYS A 408 24.40 -12.58 8.04
N GLY A 409 23.08 -12.50 8.21
CA GLY A 409 22.11 -13.43 7.62
C GLY A 409 22.03 -14.79 8.30
N GLY A 410 20.89 -15.43 8.08
CA GLY A 410 20.56 -16.75 8.63
C GLY A 410 21.48 -17.85 8.11
N PRO A 411 21.56 -18.99 8.82
CA PRO A 411 22.52 -20.07 8.54
C PRO A 411 22.13 -20.92 7.32
N TYR A 412 21.72 -20.30 6.22
CA TYR A 412 21.34 -20.95 4.97
C TYR A 412 21.81 -20.17 3.74
N LEU A 413 21.92 -20.88 2.62
CA LEU A 413 22.10 -20.32 1.29
C LEU A 413 20.72 -20.04 0.69
N ALA A 414 20.50 -18.89 0.07
CA ALA A 414 19.32 -18.69 -0.76
C ALA A 414 19.68 -18.70 -2.24
N VAL A 415 18.87 -19.40 -3.02
CA VAL A 415 18.99 -19.43 -4.46
C VAL A 415 17.68 -18.99 -5.11
N HIS A 416 17.77 -18.17 -6.13
CA HIS A 416 16.64 -17.85 -6.99
C HIS A 416 16.89 -18.41 -8.40
N LEU A 417 16.05 -19.37 -8.80
CA LEU A 417 16.10 -20.04 -10.11
C LEU A 417 14.87 -19.68 -10.93
N ARG A 418 15.05 -18.81 -11.93
CA ARG A 418 14.02 -18.45 -12.91
C ARG A 418 14.09 -19.39 -14.11
N ARG A 419 12.99 -20.11 -14.38
CA ARG A 419 12.88 -21.24 -15.30
C ARG A 419 11.86 -20.97 -16.41
N LYS A 420 10.61 -21.46 -16.27
CA LYS A 420 9.49 -21.43 -17.22
C LYS A 420 9.74 -20.75 -18.59
N ASP A 421 9.19 -19.56 -18.79
CA ASP A 421 9.27 -18.75 -20.02
C ASP A 421 10.71 -18.27 -20.27
N PHE A 422 11.44 -18.05 -19.19
CA PHE A 422 12.76 -17.43 -19.22
C PHE A 422 13.82 -18.29 -19.92
N ILE A 423 13.77 -19.61 -19.74
CA ILE A 423 14.71 -20.54 -20.38
C ILE A 423 14.66 -20.41 -21.90
N TRP A 424 13.50 -20.16 -22.51
CA TRP A 424 13.40 -20.10 -23.97
C TRP A 424 14.17 -18.94 -24.58
N GLY A 425 14.24 -17.80 -23.88
CA GLY A 425 15.00 -16.62 -24.28
C GLY A 425 16.44 -16.56 -23.77
N HIS A 426 16.77 -17.30 -22.70
CA HIS A 426 18.01 -17.17 -21.93
C HIS A 426 18.73 -18.52 -21.73
N ARG A 427 18.80 -19.35 -22.77
CA ARG A 427 19.39 -20.71 -22.65
C ARG A 427 20.88 -20.73 -22.34
N GLU A 428 21.60 -19.66 -22.68
CA GLU A 428 23.06 -19.62 -22.63
C GLU A 428 23.59 -19.11 -21.29
N ASP A 429 22.84 -18.24 -20.61
CA ASP A 429 23.21 -17.57 -19.36
C ASP A 429 22.45 -18.10 -18.13
N VAL A 430 21.60 -19.12 -18.31
CA VAL A 430 20.91 -19.85 -17.24
C VAL A 430 21.40 -21.30 -17.21
N PRO A 431 21.77 -21.85 -16.03
CA PRO A 431 22.28 -23.21 -15.92
C PRO A 431 21.21 -24.28 -16.21
N SER A 432 21.67 -25.51 -16.48
CA SER A 432 20.80 -26.69 -16.33
C SER A 432 20.50 -26.95 -14.85
N LEU A 433 19.49 -27.77 -14.53
CA LEU A 433 19.21 -28.16 -13.13
C LEU A 433 20.44 -28.80 -12.47
N LYS A 434 21.17 -29.65 -13.19
CA LYS A 434 22.41 -30.27 -12.68
C LYS A 434 23.51 -29.23 -12.48
N GLY A 435 23.65 -28.27 -13.40
CA GLY A 435 24.58 -27.15 -13.29
C GLY A 435 24.29 -26.27 -12.08
N ALA A 436 23.02 -25.93 -11.87
CA ALA A 436 22.54 -25.15 -10.73
C ALA A 436 22.85 -25.88 -9.41
N VAL A 437 22.48 -27.16 -9.28
CA VAL A 437 22.76 -27.96 -8.07
C VAL A 437 24.25 -28.07 -7.77
N LYS A 438 25.09 -28.23 -8.80
CA LYS A 438 26.55 -28.25 -8.64
C LYS A 438 27.06 -26.91 -8.10
N GLN A 439 26.62 -25.80 -8.66
CA GLN A 439 27.00 -24.45 -8.21
C GLN A 439 26.52 -24.21 -6.76
N THR A 440 25.26 -24.56 -6.45
CA THR A 440 24.68 -24.48 -5.12
C THR A 440 25.50 -25.25 -4.08
N ARG A 441 25.82 -26.52 -4.33
CA ARG A 441 26.63 -27.33 -3.39
C ARG A 441 28.04 -26.79 -3.18
N ASN A 442 28.67 -26.26 -4.24
CA ASN A 442 29.97 -25.61 -4.11
C ASN A 442 29.90 -24.39 -3.19
N LEU A 443 28.86 -23.55 -3.32
CA LEU A 443 28.64 -22.41 -2.44
C LEU A 443 28.35 -22.83 -1.00
N MET A 444 27.48 -23.83 -0.79
CA MET A 444 27.20 -24.39 0.52
C MET A 444 28.47 -24.87 1.22
N LYS A 445 29.34 -25.61 0.52
CA LYS A 445 30.64 -26.06 1.04
C LYS A 445 31.57 -24.89 1.36
N THR A 446 31.66 -23.90 0.46
CA THR A 446 32.55 -22.74 0.61
C THR A 446 32.17 -21.88 1.81
N HIS A 447 30.86 -21.68 2.02
CA HIS A 447 30.32 -20.83 3.08
C HIS A 447 29.93 -21.60 4.36
N LYS A 448 30.16 -22.92 4.40
CA LYS A 448 29.82 -23.80 5.53
C LYS A 448 28.34 -23.70 5.92
N LEU A 449 27.47 -23.91 4.94
CA LEU A 449 26.02 -23.84 5.07
C LEU A 449 25.43 -25.23 4.81
N ASP A 450 24.56 -25.70 5.70
CA ASP A 450 23.96 -27.03 5.63
C ASP A 450 22.54 -27.02 5.03
N GLN A 451 21.92 -25.85 4.96
CA GLN A 451 20.57 -25.65 4.41
C GLN A 451 20.59 -24.72 3.19
N VAL A 452 19.67 -24.97 2.26
CA VAL A 452 19.45 -24.10 1.10
C VAL A 452 17.97 -23.83 0.90
N PHE A 453 17.61 -22.56 0.83
CA PHE A 453 16.28 -22.10 0.45
C PHE A 453 16.22 -21.85 -1.06
N VAL A 454 15.18 -22.36 -1.73
CA VAL A 454 15.01 -22.26 -3.19
C VAL A 454 13.74 -21.49 -3.54
N ALA A 455 13.90 -20.28 -4.05
CA ALA A 455 12.84 -19.54 -4.73
C ALA A 455 12.87 -19.89 -6.23
N THR A 456 11.80 -20.45 -6.78
CA THR A 456 11.75 -20.82 -8.19
C THR A 456 10.33 -20.87 -8.71
N ASP A 457 10.18 -20.52 -9.99
CA ASP A 457 8.95 -20.65 -10.76
C ASP A 457 8.90 -21.94 -11.59
N ALA A 458 9.84 -22.86 -11.41
CA ALA A 458 9.90 -24.13 -12.12
C ALA A 458 8.56 -24.91 -12.00
N ASP A 459 8.22 -25.67 -13.03
CA ASP A 459 7.04 -26.53 -13.01
C ASP A 459 7.19 -27.71 -12.05
N GLU A 460 6.11 -28.46 -11.85
CA GLU A 460 6.08 -29.58 -10.91
C GLU A 460 7.12 -30.66 -11.25
N GLY A 461 7.35 -30.94 -12.55
CA GLY A 461 8.32 -31.94 -12.99
C GLY A 461 9.76 -31.52 -12.72
N GLU A 462 10.12 -30.28 -13.06
CA GLU A 462 11.43 -29.72 -12.72
C GLU A 462 11.65 -29.63 -11.21
N ASN A 463 10.60 -29.30 -10.44
CA ASN A 463 10.66 -29.25 -8.98
C ASN A 463 10.91 -30.63 -8.35
N GLN A 464 10.26 -31.68 -8.86
CA GLN A 464 10.51 -33.04 -8.41
C GLN A 464 11.95 -33.48 -8.71
N GLU A 465 12.47 -33.16 -9.90
CA GLU A 465 13.87 -33.45 -10.25
C GLU A 465 14.85 -32.64 -9.38
N LEU A 466 14.55 -31.37 -9.12
CA LEU A 466 15.38 -30.53 -8.24
C LEU A 466 15.42 -31.09 -6.82
N ARG A 467 14.28 -31.54 -6.27
CA ARG A 467 14.22 -32.24 -4.96
C ARG A 467 15.05 -33.51 -4.94
N ARG A 468 15.06 -34.28 -6.03
CA ARG A 468 15.86 -35.50 -6.15
C ARG A 468 17.36 -35.19 -6.17
N LEU A 469 17.76 -34.13 -6.87
CA LEU A 469 19.16 -33.74 -7.00
C LEU A 469 19.70 -33.01 -5.77
N LEU A 470 18.84 -32.26 -5.06
CA LEU A 470 19.15 -31.40 -3.91
C LEU A 470 18.16 -31.66 -2.75
N PRO A 471 18.20 -32.85 -2.11
CA PRO A 471 17.27 -33.22 -1.04
C PRO A 471 17.33 -32.31 0.19
N GLU A 472 18.44 -31.60 0.39
CA GLU A 472 18.63 -30.60 1.45
C GLU A 472 17.85 -29.28 1.20
N MET A 473 17.18 -29.14 0.06
CA MET A 473 16.44 -27.94 -0.28
C MET A 473 15.18 -27.74 0.55
N VAL A 474 14.93 -26.49 0.91
CA VAL A 474 13.73 -26.02 1.59
C VAL A 474 13.03 -25.00 0.70
N ARG A 475 11.69 -25.06 0.63
CA ARG A 475 10.86 -24.13 -0.13
C ARG A 475 9.68 -23.66 0.69
N PHE A 476 9.22 -22.44 0.41
CA PHE A 476 7.95 -21.96 0.90
C PHE A 476 6.85 -22.51 -0.02
N GLU A 477 5.99 -23.36 0.54
CA GLU A 477 4.88 -23.98 -0.17
C GLU A 477 3.59 -23.67 0.61
N PRO A 478 2.85 -22.62 0.23
CA PRO A 478 1.63 -22.24 0.93
C PRO A 478 0.55 -23.30 0.76
N SER A 479 -0.35 -23.41 1.73
CA SER A 479 -1.59 -24.19 1.55
C SER A 479 -2.49 -23.53 0.49
N ALA A 480 -3.51 -24.24 0.00
CA ALA A 480 -4.45 -23.66 -0.95
C ALA A 480 -5.21 -22.45 -0.38
N GLU A 481 -5.50 -22.47 0.93
CA GLU A 481 -6.15 -21.38 1.66
C GLU A 481 -5.21 -20.17 1.79
N ASP A 482 -3.96 -20.42 2.17
CA ASP A 482 -2.92 -19.40 2.25
C ASP A 482 -2.63 -18.76 0.88
N LEU A 483 -2.64 -19.56 -0.18
CA LEU A 483 -2.42 -19.09 -1.54
C LEU A 483 -3.57 -18.21 -2.03
N ASP A 484 -4.82 -18.50 -1.66
CA ASP A 484 -5.92 -17.59 -1.91
C ASP A 484 -5.82 -16.32 -1.05
N LEU A 485 -5.27 -16.37 0.16
CA LEU A 485 -5.07 -15.15 0.95
C LEU A 485 -3.95 -14.26 0.37
N PHE A 486 -2.78 -14.84 0.13
CA PHE A 486 -1.58 -14.07 -0.25
C PHE A 486 -1.52 -13.75 -1.74
N LYS A 487 -2.27 -14.50 -2.57
CA LYS A 487 -2.17 -14.49 -4.03
C LYS A 487 -0.74 -14.80 -4.51
N ASP A 488 -0.53 -14.87 -5.82
CA ASP A 488 0.82 -15.18 -6.36
C ASP A 488 1.84 -14.09 -6.03
N GLY A 489 1.39 -12.83 -5.93
CA GLY A 489 2.23 -11.69 -5.54
C GLY A 489 2.75 -11.78 -4.10
N GLY A 490 1.92 -12.20 -3.15
CA GLY A 490 2.32 -12.33 -1.74
C GLY A 490 3.32 -13.47 -1.55
N VAL A 491 3.11 -14.61 -2.21
CA VAL A 491 4.08 -15.72 -2.23
C VAL A 491 5.42 -15.28 -2.79
N ALA A 492 5.41 -14.55 -3.92
CA ALA A 492 6.62 -14.00 -4.51
C ALA A 492 7.36 -13.04 -3.55
N ILE A 493 6.64 -12.22 -2.77
CA ILE A 493 7.23 -11.35 -1.75
C ILE A 493 7.83 -12.15 -0.60
N ILE A 494 7.14 -13.19 -0.13
CA ILE A 494 7.64 -14.05 0.95
C ILE A 494 8.93 -14.75 0.51
N ASP A 495 8.98 -15.29 -0.71
CA ASP A 495 10.21 -15.85 -1.29
C ASP A 495 11.34 -14.83 -1.33
N GLN A 496 11.07 -13.59 -1.79
CA GLN A 496 12.07 -12.53 -1.81
C GLN A 496 12.56 -12.16 -0.41
N TRP A 497 11.64 -12.07 0.56
CA TRP A 497 11.96 -11.76 1.94
C TRP A 497 12.86 -12.82 2.55
N ILE A 498 12.54 -14.10 2.38
CA ILE A 498 13.38 -15.21 2.85
C ILE A 498 14.73 -15.17 2.13
N CYS A 499 14.77 -15.01 0.80
CA CYS A 499 16.04 -14.90 0.07
C CYS A 499 16.91 -13.72 0.55
N ALA A 500 16.30 -12.58 0.88
CA ALA A 500 17.00 -11.39 1.34
C ALA A 500 17.72 -11.62 2.69
N HIS A 501 17.21 -12.52 3.54
CA HIS A 501 17.77 -12.77 4.88
C HIS A 501 18.82 -13.89 4.95
N ALA A 502 19.16 -14.51 3.81
CA ALA A 502 20.18 -15.55 3.77
C ALA A 502 21.59 -15.03 4.01
N ARG A 503 22.49 -15.87 4.53
CA ARG A 503 23.92 -15.52 4.65
C ARG A 503 24.57 -15.26 3.31
N PHE A 504 24.15 -16.01 2.29
CA PHE A 504 24.63 -15.86 0.92
C PHE A 504 23.44 -15.99 -0.02
N PHE A 505 23.39 -15.15 -1.05
CA PHE A 505 22.39 -15.18 -2.09
C PHE A 505 23.04 -15.34 -3.47
N ILE A 506 22.41 -16.15 -4.31
CA ILE A 506 22.71 -16.28 -5.74
C ILE A 506 21.41 -16.28 -6.56
N GLY A 507 21.32 -15.38 -7.53
CA GLY A 507 20.15 -15.21 -8.39
C GLY A 507 20.30 -15.81 -9.79
N THR A 508 19.27 -15.59 -10.60
CA THR A 508 19.31 -15.88 -12.05
C THR A 508 19.70 -14.64 -12.85
N SER A 509 20.46 -14.85 -13.94
CA SER A 509 20.86 -13.82 -14.90
C SER A 509 19.68 -12.93 -15.33
N VAL A 510 19.92 -11.62 -15.39
CA VAL A 510 19.00 -10.55 -15.83
C VAL A 510 17.56 -10.58 -15.29
N SER A 511 17.31 -11.36 -14.23
CA SER A 511 15.97 -11.49 -13.66
C SER A 511 15.64 -10.32 -12.74
N THR A 512 14.55 -9.62 -13.04
CA THR A 512 14.03 -8.53 -12.21
C THR A 512 13.64 -9.00 -10.80
N PHE A 513 13.26 -10.27 -10.62
CA PHE A 513 13.02 -10.87 -9.31
C PHE A 513 14.33 -10.92 -8.48
N SER A 514 15.44 -11.36 -9.08
CA SER A 514 16.77 -11.32 -8.44
C SER A 514 17.18 -9.89 -8.09
N PHE A 515 16.93 -8.93 -8.98
CA PHE A 515 17.29 -7.53 -8.76
C PHE A 515 16.59 -6.94 -7.53
N ARG A 516 15.31 -7.27 -7.32
CA ARG A 516 14.59 -6.81 -6.12
C ARG A 516 15.17 -7.39 -4.83
N ILE A 517 15.65 -8.64 -4.87
CA ILE A 517 16.37 -9.26 -3.75
C ILE A 517 17.71 -8.58 -3.50
N HIS A 518 18.49 -8.27 -4.55
CA HIS A 518 19.76 -7.57 -4.40
C HIS A 518 19.59 -6.24 -3.66
N GLU A 519 18.58 -5.47 -4.02
CA GLU A 519 18.30 -4.19 -3.36
C GLU A 519 17.80 -4.35 -1.94
N GLU A 520 16.98 -5.36 -1.66
CA GLU A 520 16.52 -5.62 -0.29
C GLU A 520 17.70 -5.97 0.62
N ARG A 521 18.66 -6.76 0.10
CA ARG A 521 19.91 -7.09 0.80
C ARG A 521 20.80 -5.85 1.00
N GLU A 522 20.85 -4.95 0.02
CA GLU A 522 21.58 -3.69 0.14
C GLU A 522 20.96 -2.79 1.23
N ILE A 523 19.62 -2.74 1.34
CA ILE A 523 18.89 -2.01 2.39
C ILE A 523 19.15 -2.60 3.78
N LEU A 524 19.17 -3.93 3.88
CA LEU A 524 19.49 -4.65 5.11
C LEU A 524 20.97 -4.52 5.51
N GLY A 525 21.84 -4.07 4.61
CA GLY A 525 23.25 -3.82 4.89
C GLY A 525 24.13 -5.07 4.79
N PHE A 526 23.79 -6.01 3.91
CA PHE A 526 24.64 -7.16 3.60
C PHE A 526 25.93 -6.74 2.88
N ASP A 527 26.95 -7.59 2.93
CA ASP A 527 28.16 -7.42 2.10
C ASP A 527 27.80 -7.65 0.62
N PRO A 528 28.21 -6.78 -0.32
CA PRO A 528 27.97 -6.96 -1.75
C PRO A 528 28.43 -8.31 -2.29
N LYS A 529 29.51 -8.88 -1.74
CA LYS A 529 30.04 -10.20 -2.13
C LYS A 529 29.07 -11.34 -1.85
N THR A 530 28.15 -11.17 -0.91
CA THR A 530 27.12 -12.18 -0.60
C THR A 530 25.78 -11.89 -1.28
N THR A 531 25.72 -10.84 -2.11
CA THR A 531 24.47 -10.30 -2.66
C THR A 531 24.46 -10.34 -4.19
N TYR A 532 25.46 -9.75 -4.85
CA TYR A 532 25.47 -9.59 -6.31
C TYR A 532 26.11 -10.80 -6.98
N ASN A 533 25.43 -11.94 -6.91
CA ASN A 533 25.88 -13.19 -7.50
C ASN A 533 24.78 -13.76 -8.41
N ARG A 534 25.17 -14.33 -9.55
CA ARG A 534 24.26 -15.09 -10.40
C ARG A 534 24.80 -16.47 -10.74
N PHE A 535 23.89 -17.39 -11.05
CA PHE A 535 24.26 -18.61 -11.72
C PHE A 535 24.84 -18.33 -13.10
N CYS A 536 25.87 -19.09 -13.46
CA CYS A 536 26.43 -19.11 -14.79
C CYS A 536 25.80 -20.23 -15.61
N GLY A 537 25.61 -20.01 -16.92
CA GLY A 537 25.22 -21.06 -17.84
C GLY A 537 26.26 -22.18 -17.93
N ASP A 538 25.83 -23.40 -18.20
CA ASP A 538 26.72 -24.59 -18.17
C ASP A 538 27.91 -24.51 -19.14
N LYS A 539 27.77 -23.72 -20.22
CA LYS A 539 28.78 -23.51 -21.26
C LYS A 539 29.22 -22.05 -21.38
N GLU A 540 28.74 -21.20 -20.48
CA GLU A 540 29.04 -19.78 -20.48
C GLU A 540 30.52 -19.57 -20.11
N LYS A 541 31.28 -18.92 -20.98
CA LYS A 541 32.71 -18.63 -20.74
C LYS A 541 32.89 -17.38 -19.91
N ASP A 542 32.16 -16.33 -20.27
CA ASP A 542 32.26 -15.01 -19.66
C ASP A 542 31.01 -14.75 -18.81
N CYS A 543 31.01 -15.31 -17.59
CA CYS A 543 29.90 -15.17 -16.65
C CYS A 543 29.99 -13.84 -15.89
N GLU A 544 29.63 -12.75 -16.56
CA GLU A 544 29.59 -11.42 -15.95
C GLU A 544 28.63 -11.38 -14.76
N GLN A 545 29.10 -10.94 -13.60
CA GLN A 545 28.28 -10.86 -12.39
C GLN A 545 27.44 -9.57 -12.36
N PRO A 546 26.29 -9.57 -11.66
CA PRO A 546 25.45 -8.37 -11.54
C PRO A 546 26.23 -7.17 -11.00
N THR A 547 26.00 -5.99 -11.57
CA THR A 547 26.62 -4.74 -11.11
C THR A 547 26.19 -4.41 -9.69
N HIS A 548 27.14 -4.03 -8.83
CA HIS A 548 26.86 -3.50 -7.50
C HIS A 548 26.35 -2.06 -7.60
N TRP A 549 25.06 -1.88 -7.36
CA TRP A 549 24.45 -0.57 -7.19
C TRP A 549 24.34 -0.25 -5.71
N LYS A 550 25.24 0.61 -5.20
CA LYS A 550 25.34 0.92 -3.78
C LYS A 550 24.17 1.79 -3.30
N VAL A 551 23.61 1.47 -2.12
CA VAL A 551 22.62 2.34 -1.47
C VAL A 551 23.18 3.72 -1.12
N VAL A 552 22.39 4.75 -1.40
CA VAL A 552 22.67 6.15 -1.08
C VAL A 552 21.58 6.66 -0.13
N TYR A 553 21.98 7.17 1.04
CA TYR A 553 21.08 7.60 2.13
C TYR A 553 20.87 9.11 2.22
#